data_AF-X1B9M9-F1
#
_entry.id   AF-X1B9M9-F1
#
_cell.length_a   1.000
_cell.length_b   1.000
_cell.length_c   1.000
_cell.angle_alpha   90.00
_cell.angle_beta   90.00
_cell.angle_gamma   90.00
#
_symmetry.space_group_name_H-M   'P 1'
#
loop_
_entity.id
_entity.type
_entity.pdbx_description
1 polymer ?
#
loop_
_entity_poly.entity_id
_entity_poly.type
_entity_poly.pdbx_seq_one_letter_code
_entity_poly.pdbx_strand_id
1 'polypeptide(L)'
;ECEPYVYAQNILGDEHPQFGLARNSWLTGTASWMYQAGTRFILGIRPGYDGLEIDPCIPKKWDGFKAVRKYKNAIYNIEVKNPKHINKGISKLKVDGKEIKGNIAPVFGDVKTHFIEAVME
;
A
#
# COMPACT_ATOMS: atom_id res chain seq x y z
N GLU A 1 8.96 11.17 25.12
CA GLU A 1 9.84 12.08 24.38
C GLU A 1 10.54 11.33 23.27
N CYS A 2 9.95 11.40 22.07
CA CYS A 2 10.53 11.09 20.77
C CYS A 2 9.80 11.97 19.75
N GLU A 3 10.39 12.11 18.58
CA GLU A 3 9.84 12.87 17.47
C GLU A 3 8.52 12.25 16.95
N PRO A 4 7.44 13.04 16.80
CA PRO A 4 6.12 12.52 16.44
C PRO A 4 5.94 12.20 14.95
N TYR A 5 7.01 12.23 14.16
CA TYR A 5 6.98 12.08 12.70
C TYR A 5 7.95 11.01 12.17
N VAL A 6 8.69 10.34 13.07
CA VAL A 6 9.52 9.19 12.73
C VAL A 6 9.22 8.03 13.65
N TYR A 7 9.57 6.82 13.21
CA TYR A 7 9.49 5.66 14.07
C TYR A 7 10.60 5.65 15.12
N ALA A 8 10.25 5.13 16.30
CA ALA A 8 11.20 4.72 17.32
C ALA A 8 11.51 3.22 17.21
N GLN A 9 12.66 2.81 17.75
CA GLN A 9 13.02 1.39 17.81
C GLN A 9 12.14 0.65 18.81
N ASN A 10 11.80 1.27 19.94
CA ASN A 10 10.92 0.68 20.95
C ASN A 10 9.97 1.71 21.58
N ILE A 11 8.88 1.18 22.13
CA ILE A 11 7.95 1.86 23.02
C ILE A 11 7.80 0.96 24.25
N LEU A 12 7.92 1.54 25.44
CA LEU A 12 7.85 0.77 26.68
C LEU A 12 6.46 0.14 26.83
N GLY A 13 6.45 -1.18 27.09
CA GLY A 13 5.25 -1.99 27.31
C GLY A 13 4.51 -1.67 28.61
N ASP A 14 3.31 -2.23 28.76
CA ASP A 14 2.38 -1.98 29.85
C ASP A 14 2.91 -2.43 31.23
N GLU A 15 3.89 -3.32 31.25
CA GLU A 15 4.61 -3.74 32.45
C GLU A 15 5.56 -2.67 33.02
N HIS A 16 5.89 -1.60 32.27
CA HIS A 16 6.84 -0.58 32.70
C HIS A 16 6.11 0.65 33.32
N PRO A 17 6.62 1.26 34.42
CA PRO A 17 6.00 2.45 35.03
C PRO A 17 5.84 3.67 34.12
N GLN A 18 6.55 3.68 32.99
CA GLN A 18 6.52 4.73 31.97
C GLN A 18 5.92 4.22 30.65
N PHE A 19 4.87 3.39 30.74
CA PHE A 19 4.16 2.83 29.59
C PHE A 19 3.91 3.88 28.48
N GLY A 20 4.15 3.48 27.23
CA GLY A 20 3.94 4.33 26.05
C GLY A 20 5.10 5.28 25.74
N LEU A 21 6.13 5.34 26.58
CA LEU A 21 7.31 6.16 26.30
C LEU A 21 8.21 5.49 25.25
N ALA A 22 8.53 6.22 24.19
CA ALA A 22 9.42 5.75 23.13
C ALA A 22 10.91 6.00 23.46
N ARG A 23 11.81 5.15 22.94
CA ARG A 23 13.28 5.33 22.98
C ARG A 23 13.92 4.95 21.65
N ASN A 24 15.16 5.42 21.45
CA ASN A 24 15.99 5.12 20.29
C ASN A 24 15.26 5.48 18.97
N SER A 25 14.94 6.76 18.79
CA SER A 25 14.29 7.27 17.58
C SER A 25 15.22 7.24 16.36
N TRP A 26 14.63 7.44 15.17
CA TRP A 26 15.29 7.55 13.87
C TRP A 26 15.92 6.27 13.31
N LEU A 27 16.98 5.77 13.94
CA LEU A 27 17.85 4.76 13.35
C LEU A 27 17.35 3.35 13.67
N THR A 28 16.23 2.98 13.04
CA THR A 28 15.58 1.69 13.22
C THR A 28 15.09 1.08 11.91
N GLY A 29 15.16 -0.24 11.81
CA GLY A 29 14.54 -1.01 10.72
C GLY A 29 13.02 -0.89 10.66
N THR A 30 12.37 -0.39 11.72
CA THR A 30 10.92 -0.12 11.77
C THR A 30 10.48 0.75 10.59
N ALA A 31 11.28 1.75 10.19
CA ALA A 31 10.94 2.60 9.05
C ALA A 31 10.79 1.81 7.74
N SER A 32 11.78 0.95 7.43
CA SER A 32 11.77 0.11 6.23
C SER A 32 10.63 -0.90 6.23
N TRP A 33 10.40 -1.57 7.36
CA TRP A 33 9.34 -2.57 7.48
C TRP A 33 7.94 -1.96 7.43
N MET A 34 7.73 -0.81 8.08
CA MET A 34 6.45 -0.12 8.04
C MET A 34 6.16 0.47 6.65
N TYR A 35 7.17 0.94 5.92
CA TYR A 35 7.00 1.32 4.53
C TYR A 35 6.54 0.14 3.67
N GLN A 36 7.15 -1.03 3.82
CA GLN A 36 6.75 -2.25 3.12
C GLN A 36 5.33 -2.68 3.52
N ALA A 37 5.04 -2.78 4.82
CA ALA A 37 3.72 -3.16 5.33
C ALA A 37 2.63 -2.23 4.80
N GLY A 38 2.83 -0.91 4.93
CA GLY A 38 1.89 0.10 4.46
C GLY A 38 1.67 0.07 2.95
N THR A 39 2.74 0.14 2.17
CA THR A 39 2.62 0.31 0.71
C THR A 39 2.33 -0.99 -0.04
N ARG A 40 2.93 -2.11 0.38
CA ARG A 40 2.85 -3.39 -0.34
C ARG A 40 1.74 -4.29 0.17
N PHE A 41 1.44 -4.27 1.46
CA PHE A 41 0.55 -5.27 2.07
C PHE A 41 -0.78 -4.71 2.57
N ILE A 42 -0.81 -3.47 3.06
CA ILE A 42 -2.07 -2.77 3.39
C ILE A 42 -2.66 -2.15 2.12
N LEU A 43 -1.93 -1.24 1.47
CA LEU A 43 -2.36 -0.67 0.19
C LEU A 43 -2.29 -1.69 -0.96
N GLY A 44 -1.53 -2.79 -0.79
CA GLY A 44 -1.56 -3.90 -1.74
C GLY A 44 -0.80 -3.65 -3.05
N ILE A 45 0.06 -2.63 -3.16
CA ILE A 45 0.75 -2.29 -4.40
C ILE A 45 2.12 -2.99 -4.40
N ARG A 46 2.19 -4.16 -5.05
CA ARG A 46 3.37 -5.04 -4.97
C ARG A 46 4.07 -5.17 -6.32
N PRO A 47 5.33 -4.70 -6.44
CA PRO A 47 6.16 -5.01 -7.59
C PRO A 47 6.38 -6.53 -7.72
N GLY A 48 5.94 -7.14 -8.80
CA GLY A 48 6.18 -8.54 -9.14
C GLY A 48 7.13 -8.71 -10.34
N TYR A 49 7.40 -9.96 -10.70
CA TYR A 49 8.17 -10.29 -11.91
C TYR A 49 7.36 -9.96 -13.17
N ASP A 50 6.12 -10.44 -13.23
CA ASP A 50 5.23 -10.35 -14.41
C ASP A 50 4.49 -9.00 -14.52
N GLY A 51 4.47 -8.20 -13.46
CA GLY A 51 3.77 -6.93 -13.44
C GLY A 51 3.66 -6.29 -12.06
N LEU A 52 2.79 -5.30 -11.96
CA LEU A 52 2.47 -4.63 -10.70
C LEU A 52 1.17 -5.24 -10.14
N GLU A 53 1.29 -5.99 -9.06
CA GLU A 53 0.15 -6.61 -8.40
C GLU A 53 -0.61 -5.58 -7.54
N ILE A 54 -1.94 -5.64 -7.61
CA ILE A 54 -2.88 -4.83 -6.84
C ILE A 54 -3.73 -5.76 -5.95
N ASP A 55 -3.35 -5.93 -4.69
CA ASP A 55 -4.00 -6.80 -3.70
C ASP A 55 -4.22 -6.07 -2.36
N PRO A 56 -5.12 -5.06 -2.31
CA PRO A 56 -5.36 -4.25 -1.12
C PRO A 56 -5.95 -5.09 0.03
N CYS A 57 -5.44 -4.83 1.24
CA CYS A 57 -5.97 -5.32 2.50
C CYS A 57 -6.17 -4.12 3.45
N ILE A 58 -7.28 -3.38 3.25
CA ILE A 58 -7.53 -2.08 3.88
C ILE A 58 -8.63 -2.17 4.94
N PRO A 59 -8.77 -1.18 5.83
CA PRO A 59 -9.90 -1.10 6.75
C PRO A 59 -11.24 -1.02 6.00
N LYS A 60 -12.25 -1.77 6.45
CA LYS A 60 -13.61 -1.75 5.88
C LYS A 60 -14.19 -0.35 5.72
N LYS A 61 -13.88 0.55 6.66
CA LYS A 61 -14.36 1.93 6.66
C LYS A 61 -13.85 2.81 5.51
N TRP A 62 -12.89 2.36 4.71
CA TRP A 62 -12.39 3.13 3.56
C TRP A 62 -13.25 2.85 2.33
N ASP A 63 -13.73 3.92 1.69
CA ASP A 63 -14.39 3.86 0.37
C ASP A 63 -13.42 3.44 -0.74
N GLY A 64 -12.12 3.57 -0.50
CA GLY A 64 -11.07 3.40 -1.48
C GLY A 64 -9.87 4.31 -1.21
N PHE A 65 -8.93 4.35 -2.15
CA PHE A 65 -7.81 5.28 -2.13
C PHE A 65 -7.23 5.49 -3.53
N LYS A 66 -6.40 6.53 -3.67
CA LYS A 66 -5.61 6.79 -4.87
C LYS A 66 -4.13 6.74 -4.56
N ALA A 67 -3.34 6.19 -5.46
CA ALA A 67 -1.89 6.13 -5.35
C ALA A 67 -1.24 6.35 -6.71
N VAL A 68 -0.05 6.96 -6.71
CA VAL A 68 0.79 7.09 -7.90
C VAL A 68 2.04 6.25 -7.67
N ARG A 69 2.30 5.31 -8.58
CA ARG A 69 3.47 4.43 -8.51
C ARG A 69 4.29 4.54 -9.79
N LYS A 70 5.54 4.98 -9.67
CA LYS A 70 6.54 4.81 -10.73
C LYS A 70 7.06 3.38 -10.67
N TYR A 71 6.94 2.64 -11.76
CA TYR A 71 7.35 1.23 -11.84
C TYR A 71 7.82 0.91 -13.25
N LYS A 72 9.02 0.31 -13.37
CA LYS A 72 9.64 -0.13 -14.64
C LYS A 72 9.41 0.86 -15.81
N ASN A 73 9.86 2.10 -15.67
CA ASN A 73 9.75 3.18 -16.67
C ASN A 73 8.33 3.56 -17.10
N ALA A 74 7.32 3.41 -16.24
CA ALA A 74 5.98 3.97 -16.45
C ALA A 74 5.41 4.52 -15.14
N ILE A 75 4.38 5.38 -15.26
CA ILE A 75 3.62 5.91 -14.13
C ILE A 75 2.27 5.20 -14.07
N TYR A 76 1.94 4.62 -12.92
CA TYR A 76 0.68 3.95 -12.67
C TYR A 76 -0.15 4.84 -11.75
N ASN A 77 -1.23 5.41 -12.28
CA ASN A 77 -2.25 6.11 -11.50
C ASN A 77 -3.28 5.08 -11.05
N ILE A 78 -3.20 4.68 -9.79
CA ILE A 78 -4.00 3.60 -9.22
C ILE A 78 -5.17 4.20 -8.43
N GLU A 79 -6.38 3.78 -8.75
CA GLU A 79 -7.60 4.05 -7.99
C GLU A 79 -8.18 2.71 -7.52
N VAL A 80 -8.24 2.53 -6.20
CA VAL A 80 -8.91 1.38 -5.57
C VAL A 80 -10.26 1.86 -5.03
N LYS A 81 -11.33 1.14 -5.34
CA LYS A 81 -12.70 1.40 -4.87
C LYS A 81 -13.18 0.22 -4.03
N ASN A 82 -13.84 0.49 -2.91
CA ASN A 82 -14.33 -0.51 -1.96
C ASN A 82 -15.83 -0.32 -1.67
N PRO A 83 -16.71 -0.45 -2.69
CA PRO A 83 -18.14 -0.18 -2.54
C PRO A 83 -18.85 -1.09 -1.52
N LYS A 84 -18.30 -2.28 -1.26
CA LYS A 84 -18.85 -3.24 -0.29
C LYS A 84 -18.21 -3.14 1.09
N HIS A 85 -17.30 -2.19 1.30
CA HIS A 85 -16.63 -1.98 2.59
C HIS A 85 -16.03 -3.28 3.16
N ILE A 86 -15.35 -4.07 2.33
CA ILE A 86 -14.65 -5.29 2.76
C ILE A 86 -13.20 -4.98 3.10
N ASN A 87 -12.50 -5.95 3.70
CA ASN A 87 -11.09 -5.77 4.02
C ASN A 87 -10.16 -6.13 2.87
N LYS A 88 -10.47 -7.19 2.11
CA LYS A 88 -9.59 -7.77 1.11
C LYS A 88 -10.39 -8.47 0.03
N GLY A 89 -9.84 -8.51 -1.18
CA GLY A 89 -10.40 -9.18 -2.35
C GLY A 89 -10.71 -8.16 -3.42
N ILE A 90 -10.16 -8.34 -4.61
CA ILE A 90 -10.54 -7.58 -5.80
C ILE A 90 -11.40 -8.47 -6.69
N SER A 91 -12.48 -7.92 -7.24
CA SER A 91 -13.30 -8.61 -8.23
C SER A 91 -12.95 -8.20 -9.65
N LYS A 92 -12.47 -6.96 -9.84
CA LYS A 92 -12.22 -6.36 -11.14
C LYS A 92 -10.97 -5.51 -11.13
N LEU A 93 -10.21 -5.59 -12.21
CA LEU A 93 -9.07 -4.73 -12.50
C LEU A 93 -9.21 -4.21 -13.93
N LYS A 94 -9.20 -2.90 -14.10
CA LYS A 94 -9.14 -2.24 -15.41
C LYS A 94 -7.83 -1.51 -15.58
N VAL A 95 -7.33 -1.57 -16.80
CA VAL A 95 -6.09 -0.94 -17.23
C VAL A 95 -6.41 -0.10 -18.46
N ASP A 96 -6.24 1.22 -18.34
CA ASP A 96 -6.63 2.21 -19.35
C ASP A 96 -8.07 2.01 -19.85
N GLY A 97 -8.98 1.75 -18.90
CA GLY A 97 -10.41 1.53 -19.14
C GLY A 97 -10.78 0.12 -19.63
N LYS A 98 -9.81 -0.75 -19.94
CA LYS A 98 -10.05 -2.14 -20.37
C LYS A 98 -9.94 -3.10 -19.21
N GLU A 99 -10.95 -3.92 -18.98
CA GLU A 99 -10.93 -4.95 -17.95
C GLU A 99 -9.94 -6.07 -18.31
N ILE A 100 -9.15 -6.50 -17.33
CA ILE A 100 -8.19 -7.59 -17.46
C ILE A 100 -8.48 -8.67 -16.41
N LYS A 101 -8.01 -9.90 -16.68
CA LYS A 101 -8.13 -11.01 -15.73
C LYS A 101 -7.05 -10.92 -14.65
N GLY A 102 -7.43 -11.26 -13.42
CA GLY A 102 -6.52 -11.29 -12.27
C GLY A 102 -6.25 -9.91 -11.69
N ASN A 103 -5.16 -9.80 -10.93
CA ASN A 103 -4.81 -8.63 -10.13
C ASN A 103 -3.46 -8.00 -10.49
N ILE A 104 -2.90 -8.36 -11.65
CA ILE A 104 -1.55 -7.94 -12.07
C ILE A 104 -1.69 -6.97 -13.25
N ALA A 105 -1.37 -5.69 -13.01
CA ALA A 105 -1.22 -4.71 -14.08
C ALA A 105 0.06 -4.98 -14.88
N PRO A 106 0.02 -4.91 -16.22
CA PRO A 106 1.16 -5.25 -17.07
C PRO A 106 2.31 -4.27 -16.90
N VAL A 107 3.52 -4.71 -17.28
CA VAL A 107 4.68 -3.85 -17.43
C VAL A 107 4.57 -3.09 -18.75
N PHE A 108 4.54 -1.76 -18.70
CA PHE A 108 4.45 -0.92 -19.91
C PHE A 108 5.81 -0.49 -20.45
N GLY A 109 6.68 0.06 -19.59
CA GLY A 109 8.04 0.48 -19.99
C GLY A 109 8.11 1.60 -21.03
N ASP A 110 7.01 2.32 -21.27
CA ASP A 110 6.86 3.26 -22.39
C ASP A 110 6.95 4.74 -21.99
N VAL A 111 7.32 5.04 -20.74
CA VAL A 111 7.47 6.38 -20.16
C VAL A 111 6.13 7.16 -20.11
N LYS A 112 5.00 6.47 -20.26
CA LYS A 112 3.66 7.07 -20.17
C LYS A 112 3.02 6.85 -18.81
N THR A 113 1.87 7.48 -18.66
CA THR A 113 0.97 7.31 -17.51
C THR A 113 -0.17 6.39 -17.92
N HIS A 114 -0.42 5.37 -17.10
CA HIS A 114 -1.51 4.42 -17.26
C HIS A 114 -2.44 4.47 -16.06
N PHE A 115 -3.73 4.31 -16.31
CA PHE A 115 -4.77 4.34 -15.29
C PHE A 115 -5.17 2.94 -14.90
N ILE A 116 -5.03 2.63 -13.61
CA ILE A 116 -5.37 1.34 -13.02
C ILE A 116 -6.55 1.53 -12.09
N GLU A 117 -7.69 0.94 -12.41
CA GLU A 117 -8.88 0.95 -11.55
C GLU A 117 -9.10 -0.45 -10.98
N ALA A 118 -9.08 -0.60 -9.66
CA ALA A 118 -9.41 -1.85 -8.98
C ALA A 118 -10.68 -1.68 -8.15
N VAL A 119 -11.57 -2.68 -8.20
CA VAL A 119 -12.81 -2.71 -7.41
C VAL A 119 -12.76 -3.89 -6.45
N MET A 120 -12.97 -3.62 -5.17
CA MET A 120 -13.07 -4.60 -4.09
C MET A 120 -14.53 -5.01 -3.87
N GLU A 121 -14.79 -6.32 -3.79
CA GLU A 121 -16.13 -6.90 -3.71
C GLU A 121 -16.18 -8.29 -3.06
#